data_AF-A0A940DN61-F1
#
_entry.id   AF-A0A940DN61-F1
#
_cell.length_a   1.000
_cell.length_b   1.000
_cell.length_c   1.000
_cell.angle_alpha   90.00
_cell.angle_beta   90.00
_cell.angle_gamma   90.00
#
_symmetry.space_group_name_H-M   'P 1'
#
loop_
_entity.id
_entity.type
_entity.pdbx_description
1 polymer ?
#
loop_
_entity_poly.entity_id
_entity_poly.type
_entity_poly.pdbx_seq_one_letter_code
_entity_poly.pdbx_strand_id
1 'polypeptide(L)'
;MKKNVLFRLLSAAACILMSAGCATTTDKINSLVDEAVENSGNLTPEEWAQRDSLLEEYLLEYESDQESYTPEEQEAIDKALGRYYGAQMREGIEQTKRGVQEFMERLPGFIDGFMEGVGMPLDSLQ
;
A
#
# COMPACT_ATOMS: atom_id res chain seq x y z
N MET A 1 -57.52 22.92 -15.12
CA MET A 1 -57.66 22.54 -13.70
C MET A 1 -56.54 21.54 -13.36
N LYS A 2 -55.67 21.90 -12.38
CA LYS A 2 -54.97 21.02 -11.40
C LYS A 2 -54.07 19.89 -11.98
N LYS A 3 -52.77 19.73 -11.70
CA LYS A 3 -51.89 20.17 -10.59
C LYS A 3 -50.43 19.79 -10.94
N ASN A 4 -49.49 20.71 -10.64
CA ASN A 4 -48.11 20.51 -10.15
C ASN A 4 -47.09 19.86 -11.11
N VAL A 5 -46.11 20.53 -11.75
CA VAL A 5 -44.99 21.33 -11.19
C VAL A 5 -44.27 20.63 -10.03
N LEU A 6 -43.29 19.77 -10.33
CA LEU A 6 -42.03 19.57 -9.57
C LEU A 6 -41.21 18.39 -10.16
N PHE A 7 -40.28 18.66 -11.08
CA PHE A 7 -38.92 18.13 -10.96
C PHE A 7 -38.04 18.90 -11.93
N ARG A 8 -37.52 20.00 -11.40
CA ARG A 8 -36.57 20.90 -12.04
C ARG A 8 -35.17 20.45 -11.60
N LEU A 9 -34.22 20.69 -12.50
CA LEU A 9 -32.81 21.04 -12.24
C LEU A 9 -31.78 19.91 -12.22
N LEU A 10 -30.79 20.14 -13.09
CA LEU A 10 -29.34 20.03 -12.87
C LEU A 10 -28.74 18.66 -12.59
N SER A 11 -27.77 18.29 -13.42
CA SER A 11 -26.33 18.43 -13.07
C SER A 11 -25.56 17.56 -14.06
N ALA A 12 -24.95 18.17 -15.08
CA ALA A 12 -23.53 18.48 -15.13
C ALA A 12 -22.66 17.27 -15.53
N ALA A 13 -22.09 17.41 -16.73
CA ALA A 13 -20.77 16.91 -17.11
C ALA A 13 -20.31 15.60 -16.45
N ALA A 14 -20.65 14.47 -17.07
CA ALA A 14 -19.79 13.29 -16.99
C ALA A 14 -18.58 13.50 -17.91
N CYS A 15 -17.73 14.48 -17.58
CA CYS A 15 -16.33 14.48 -17.99
C CYS A 15 -15.59 13.57 -17.01
N ILE A 16 -15.72 12.25 -17.17
CA ILE A 16 -14.75 11.33 -16.58
C ILE A 16 -13.68 11.16 -17.65
N LEU A 17 -12.66 11.99 -17.49
CA LEU A 17 -11.39 11.93 -18.18
C LEU A 17 -10.88 10.49 -18.17
N MET A 18 -10.74 9.89 -19.34
CA MET A 18 -9.77 8.81 -19.54
C MET A 18 -8.39 9.44 -19.35
N SER A 19 -7.87 9.46 -18.13
CA SER A 19 -6.43 9.57 -17.90
C SER A 19 -5.82 8.27 -18.41
N ALA A 20 -4.90 8.39 -19.37
CA ALA A 20 -3.92 7.35 -19.60
C ALA A 20 -3.16 7.18 -18.27
N GLY A 21 -3.50 6.13 -17.52
CA GLY A 21 -3.12 5.96 -16.13
C GLY A 21 -1.62 5.80 -15.99
N CYS A 22 -0.93 6.88 -15.64
CA CYS A 22 0.34 6.75 -14.94
C CYS A 22 -0.01 6.16 -13.56
N ALA A 23 0.45 4.95 -13.27
CA ALA A 23 0.22 4.33 -11.96
C ALA A 23 0.78 5.24 -10.87
N THR A 24 0.01 5.48 -9.81
CA THR A 24 0.48 6.28 -8.67
C THR A 24 1.59 5.54 -7.93
N THR A 25 2.41 6.25 -7.16
CA THR A 25 3.43 5.61 -6.30
C THR A 25 2.79 4.60 -5.34
N THR A 26 1.61 4.93 -4.79
CA THR A 26 0.81 4.01 -3.98
C THR A 26 0.45 2.73 -4.73
N ASP A 27 0.03 2.83 -6.01
CA ASP A 27 -0.27 1.65 -6.84
C ASP A 27 0.98 0.81 -7.14
N LYS A 28 2.12 1.47 -7.40
CA LYS A 28 3.39 0.78 -7.66
C LYS A 28 3.85 -0.02 -6.43
N ILE A 29 3.80 0.60 -5.24
CA ILE A 29 4.15 -0.05 -3.97
C ILE A 29 3.22 -1.23 -3.72
N ASN A 30 1.89 -1.02 -3.78
CA ASN A 30 0.94 -2.11 -3.54
C ASN A 30 1.13 -3.28 -4.51
N SER A 31 1.32 -3.00 -5.80
CA SER A 31 1.52 -4.05 -6.81
C SER A 31 2.80 -4.86 -6.56
N LEU A 32 3.91 -4.19 -6.22
CA LEU A 32 5.18 -4.84 -5.89
C LEU A 32 5.02 -5.74 -4.66
N VAL A 33 4.34 -5.24 -3.62
CA VAL A 33 4.10 -5.98 -2.38
C VAL A 33 3.17 -7.17 -2.62
N ASP A 34 2.07 -6.99 -3.33
CA ASP A 34 1.13 -8.07 -3.64
C ASP A 34 1.84 -9.22 -4.39
N GLU A 35 2.61 -8.89 -5.42
CA GLU A 35 3.38 -9.88 -6.17
C GLU A 35 4.39 -10.63 -5.28
N ALA A 36 5.08 -9.90 -4.40
CA ALA A 36 6.06 -10.48 -3.50
C ALA A 36 5.43 -11.38 -2.44
N VAL A 37 4.31 -10.96 -1.85
CA VAL A 37 3.60 -11.69 -0.80
C VAL A 37 2.93 -12.95 -1.36
N GLU A 38 2.33 -12.88 -2.56
CA GLU A 38 1.71 -14.03 -3.22
C GLU A 38 2.74 -15.11 -3.62
N ASN A 39 3.95 -14.68 -4.01
CA ASN A 39 4.99 -15.58 -4.49
C ASN A 39 6.12 -15.83 -3.48
N SER A 40 5.95 -15.42 -2.21
CA SER A 40 7.04 -15.33 -1.23
C SER A 40 7.87 -16.61 -1.09
N GLY A 41 7.21 -17.77 -1.05
CA GLY A 41 7.86 -19.08 -0.90
C GLY A 41 8.61 -19.57 -2.15
N ASN A 42 8.53 -18.86 -3.27
CA ASN A 42 9.21 -19.18 -4.52
C ASN A 42 10.33 -18.18 -4.86
N LEU A 43 10.46 -17.08 -4.12
CA LEU A 43 11.44 -16.04 -4.38
C LEU A 43 12.83 -16.42 -3.84
N THR A 44 13.86 -16.23 -4.66
CA THR A 44 15.25 -16.36 -4.20
C THR A 44 15.69 -15.12 -3.40
N PRO A 45 16.78 -15.22 -2.60
CA PRO A 45 17.35 -14.05 -1.93
C PRO A 45 17.69 -12.89 -2.87
N GLU A 46 18.18 -13.18 -4.08
CA GLU A 46 18.47 -12.16 -5.09
C GLU A 46 17.20 -11.50 -5.65
N GLU A 47 16.11 -12.25 -5.76
CA GLU A 47 14.81 -11.73 -6.19
C GLU A 47 14.15 -10.87 -5.11
N TRP A 48 14.39 -11.17 -3.84
CA TRP A 48 14.04 -10.28 -2.72
C TRP A 48 14.87 -8.99 -2.75
N ALA A 49 16.19 -9.08 -2.93
CA ALA A 49 17.06 -7.91 -2.98
C ALA A 49 16.72 -6.96 -4.15
N GLN A 50 16.29 -7.50 -5.30
CA GLN A 50 15.79 -6.71 -6.42
C GLN A 50 14.51 -5.94 -6.06
N ARG A 51 13.58 -6.61 -5.36
CA ARG A 51 12.34 -5.98 -4.90
C ARG A 51 12.60 -4.93 -3.82
N ASP A 52 13.55 -5.17 -2.91
CA ASP A 52 13.99 -4.17 -1.93
C ASP A 52 14.49 -2.91 -2.63
N SER A 53 15.29 -3.06 -3.69
CA SER A 53 15.81 -1.93 -4.46
C SER A 53 14.68 -1.13 -5.14
N LEU A 54 13.68 -1.81 -5.71
CA LEU A 54 12.51 -1.16 -6.30
C LEU A 54 11.63 -0.48 -5.26
N LEU A 55 11.44 -1.12 -4.11
CA LEU A 55 10.67 -0.57 -3.01
C LEU A 55 11.34 0.70 -2.46
N GLU A 56 12.67 0.71 -2.29
CA GLU A 56 13.43 1.89 -1.90
C GLU A 56 13.27 3.03 -2.91
N GLU A 57 13.28 2.75 -4.22
CA GLU A 57 13.04 3.77 -5.26
C GLU A 57 11.64 4.40 -5.11
N TYR A 58 10.60 3.59 -4.90
CA TYR A 58 9.24 4.10 -4.73
C TYR A 58 9.06 4.84 -3.40
N LEU A 59 9.74 4.43 -2.35
CA LEU A 59 9.72 5.14 -1.07
C LEU A 59 10.42 6.49 -1.16
N LEU A 60 11.51 6.61 -1.92
CA LEU A 60 12.13 7.90 -2.18
C LEU A 60 11.19 8.84 -2.96
N GLU A 61 10.42 8.31 -3.94
CA GLU A 61 9.38 9.07 -4.65
C GLU A 61 8.30 9.55 -3.66
N TYR A 62 7.80 8.66 -2.79
CA TYR A 62 6.83 8.99 -1.74
C TYR A 62 7.34 10.04 -0.74
N GLU A 63 8.53 9.86 -0.18
CA GLU A 63 9.13 10.77 0.80
C GLU A 63 9.41 12.16 0.20
N SER A 64 9.73 12.23 -1.09
CA SER A 64 10.01 13.49 -1.78
C SER A 64 8.79 14.40 -1.96
N ASP A 65 7.58 13.83 -1.91
CA ASP A 65 6.31 14.53 -2.13
C ASP A 65 5.22 14.09 -1.13
N GLN A 66 5.62 13.76 0.09
CA GLN A 66 4.73 13.13 1.09
C GLN A 66 3.48 13.97 1.41
N GLU A 67 3.60 15.31 1.33
CA GLU A 67 2.48 16.25 1.57
C GLU A 67 1.37 16.17 0.51
N SER A 68 1.65 15.59 -0.66
CA SER A 68 0.66 15.40 -1.73
C SER A 68 -0.27 14.20 -1.50
N TYR A 69 0.10 13.29 -0.59
CA TYR A 69 -0.63 12.06 -0.34
C TYR A 69 -1.74 12.29 0.69
N THR A 70 -2.91 11.72 0.40
CA THR A 70 -4.03 11.68 1.34
C THR A 70 -3.72 10.76 2.52
N PRO A 71 -4.37 10.96 3.68
CA PRO A 71 -4.24 10.04 4.81
C PRO A 71 -4.52 8.58 4.43
N GLU A 72 -5.49 8.34 3.54
CA GLU A 72 -5.84 7.00 3.07
C GLU A 72 -4.72 6.37 2.22
N GLU A 73 -4.04 7.15 1.39
CA GLU A 73 -2.89 6.67 0.61
C GLU A 73 -1.68 6.39 1.51
N GLN A 74 -1.44 7.23 2.52
CA GLN A 74 -0.39 7.01 3.50
C GLN A 74 -0.64 5.71 4.30
N GLU A 75 -1.87 5.50 4.76
CA GLU A 75 -2.26 4.26 5.45
C GLU A 75 -2.12 3.03 4.56
N ALA A 76 -2.46 3.14 3.27
CA ALA A 76 -2.28 2.06 2.30
C ALA A 76 -0.80 1.71 2.10
N ILE A 77 0.08 2.71 2.00
CA ILE A 77 1.53 2.52 1.92
C ILE A 77 2.06 1.84 3.19
N ASP A 78 1.67 2.34 4.36
CA ASP A 78 2.08 1.78 5.65
C ASP A 78 1.71 0.29 5.75
N LYS A 79 0.46 -0.03 5.38
CA LYS A 79 -0.03 -1.41 5.36
C LYS A 79 0.72 -2.29 4.35
N ALA A 80 1.01 -1.77 3.16
CA ALA A 80 1.79 -2.49 2.16
C ALA A 80 3.20 -2.81 2.68
N LEU A 81 3.88 -1.83 3.28
CA LEU A 81 5.21 -2.02 3.88
C LEU A 81 5.18 -3.08 4.97
N GLY A 82 4.17 -3.02 5.85
CA GLY A 82 3.94 -4.06 6.85
C GLY A 82 3.90 -5.45 6.21
N ARG A 83 3.02 -5.65 5.22
CA ARG A 83 2.84 -6.95 4.54
C ARG A 83 4.12 -7.47 3.91
N TYR A 84 4.89 -6.58 3.29
CA TYR A 84 6.17 -6.91 2.65
C TYR A 84 7.19 -7.43 3.67
N TYR A 85 7.44 -6.66 4.73
CA TYR A 85 8.40 -7.03 5.77
C TYR A 85 7.93 -8.24 6.59
N GLY A 86 6.63 -8.40 6.79
CA GLY A 86 6.05 -9.60 7.38
C GLY A 86 6.31 -10.85 6.53
N ALA A 87 6.16 -10.75 5.20
CA ALA A 87 6.46 -11.85 4.30
C ALA A 87 7.97 -12.18 4.29
N GLN A 88 8.85 -11.17 4.27
CA GLN A 88 10.29 -11.40 4.43
C GLN A 88 10.62 -12.13 5.75
N MET A 89 9.99 -11.75 6.86
CA MET A 89 10.15 -12.47 8.13
C MET A 89 9.71 -13.93 8.03
N ARG A 90 8.54 -14.18 7.43
CA ARG A 90 7.98 -15.53 7.25
C ARG A 90 8.92 -16.43 6.45
N GLU A 91 9.55 -15.88 5.41
CA GLU A 91 10.51 -16.61 4.56
C GLU A 91 11.94 -16.63 5.12
N GLY A 92 12.20 -15.98 6.26
CA GLY A 92 13.53 -15.94 6.88
C GLY A 92 14.54 -15.07 6.13
N ILE A 93 14.08 -14.09 5.34
CA ILE A 93 14.91 -13.11 4.66
C ILE A 93 15.41 -12.07 5.67
N GLU A 94 16.71 -11.78 5.64
CA GLU A 94 17.30 -10.76 6.50
C GLU A 94 16.77 -9.37 6.11
N GLN A 95 16.14 -8.71 7.07
CA GLN A 95 15.54 -7.39 6.88
C GLN A 95 16.50 -6.30 7.36
N THR A 96 16.45 -5.14 6.72
CA THR A 96 17.12 -3.94 7.22
C THR A 96 16.38 -3.43 8.46
N LYS A 97 16.81 -3.87 9.65
CA LYS A 97 16.21 -3.56 10.98
C LYS A 97 15.79 -2.10 11.19
N ARG A 98 16.50 -1.16 10.56
CA ARG A 98 16.30 0.27 10.75
C ARG A 98 14.96 0.77 10.18
N GLY A 99 14.60 0.34 8.96
CA GLY A 99 13.33 0.72 8.35
C GLY A 99 12.15 0.15 9.15
N VAL A 100 12.20 -1.16 9.41
CA VAL A 100 11.12 -1.87 10.11
C VAL A 100 10.81 -1.31 11.50
N GLN A 101 11.82 -0.97 12.31
CA GLN A 101 11.60 -0.43 13.65
C GLN A 101 10.90 0.94 13.62
N GLU A 102 11.27 1.80 12.67
CA GLU A 102 10.71 3.14 12.55
C GLU A 102 9.23 3.14 12.15
N PHE A 103 8.79 2.14 11.37
CA PHE A 103 7.40 1.96 10.99
C PHE A 103 6.58 1.21 12.06
N MET A 104 7.14 0.14 12.66
CA MET A 104 6.49 -0.62 13.72
C MET A 104 6.10 0.23 14.94
N GLU A 105 6.95 1.18 15.34
CA GLU A 105 6.71 1.96 16.55
C GLU A 105 5.69 3.10 16.37
N ARG A 106 5.31 3.41 15.13
CA ARG A 106 4.58 4.66 14.84
C ARG A 106 3.29 4.50 14.02
N LEU A 107 3.10 3.41 13.29
CA LEU A 107 2.06 3.34 12.26
C LEU A 107 1.17 2.09 12.41
N PRO A 108 -0.10 2.25 12.85
CA PRO A 108 -1.04 1.13 12.99
C PRO A 108 -1.21 0.31 11.71
N GLY A 109 -1.30 0.98 10.54
CA GLY A 109 -1.41 0.31 9.24
C GLY A 109 -0.23 -0.63 8.98
N PHE A 110 0.99 -0.23 9.37
CA PHE A 110 2.18 -1.09 9.27
C PHE A 110 2.06 -2.35 10.13
N ILE A 111 1.65 -2.22 11.39
CA ILE A 111 1.50 -3.36 12.30
C ILE A 111 0.47 -4.34 11.73
N ASP A 112 -0.67 -3.81 11.28
CA ASP A 112 -1.74 -4.62 10.68
C ASP A 112 -1.23 -5.39 9.46
N GLY A 113 -0.56 -4.67 8.55
CA GLY A 113 0.06 -5.28 7.38
C GLY A 113 1.14 -6.31 7.75
N PHE A 114 1.96 -6.02 8.75
CA PHE A 114 3.02 -6.91 9.18
C PHE A 114 2.50 -8.24 9.69
N MET A 115 1.45 -8.22 10.53
CA MET A 115 0.82 -9.43 11.02
C MET A 115 0.20 -10.24 9.87
N GLU A 116 -0.50 -9.56 8.94
CA GLU A 116 -0.98 -10.19 7.70
C GLU A 116 0.16 -10.84 6.89
N GLY A 117 1.29 -10.15 6.75
CA GLY A 117 2.48 -10.60 6.03
C GLY A 117 3.17 -11.79 6.70
N VAL A 118 3.24 -11.83 8.03
CA VAL A 118 3.77 -13.01 8.76
C VAL A 118 2.80 -14.19 8.68
N GLY A 119 1.52 -13.94 8.34
CA GLY A 119 0.46 -14.94 8.33
C GLY A 119 -0.15 -15.19 9.71
N MET A 120 -0.05 -14.21 10.63
CA MET A 120 -0.70 -14.26 11.93
C MET A 120 -2.01 -13.46 11.90
N PRO A 121 -3.14 -14.01 12.37
CA PRO A 121 -4.37 -13.23 12.55
C PRO A 121 -4.18 -12.19 13.67
N LEU A 122 -4.61 -10.95 13.45
CA LEU A 122 -4.45 -9.82 14.39
C LEU A 122 -5.02 -10.09 15.78
N ASP A 123 -6.04 -10.94 15.86
CA ASP A 123 -6.74 -11.43 17.03
C ASP A 123 -5.92 -12.42 17.90
N SER A 124 -4.71 -12.80 17.46
CA SER A 124 -3.79 -13.64 18.24
C SER A 124 -2.88 -12.87 19.22
N LEU A 125 -3.03 -11.54 19.31
CA LEU A 125 -2.24 -10.64 20.18
C LEU A 125 -2.98 -10.17 21.45
N GLN A 126 -4.19 -10.68 21.70
CA GLN A 126 -4.99 -10.42 22.92
C GLN A 126 -4.73 -11.47 24.00
#